data_AF-A0A6B9FJV4-F1
#
_entry.id   AF-A0A6B9FJV4-F1
#
_cell.length_a   1.000
_cell.length_b   1.000
_cell.length_c   1.000
_cell.angle_alpha   90.00
_cell.angle_beta   90.00
_cell.angle_gamma   90.00
#
_symmetry.space_group_name_H-M   'P 1'
#
loop_
_entity.id
_entity.type
_entity.pdbx_description
1 polymer ?
#
loop_
_entity_poly.entity_id
_entity_poly.type
_entity_poly.pdbx_seq_one_letter_code
_entity_poly.pdbx_strand_id
1 'polypeptide(L)' 'MIFDSKDTALDALAAQCLQVRDLIDTVGDPLMRAAIDLLLIEVARKLAETCPPELGGKG' A
#
# COMPACT_ATOMS: atom_id res chain seq x y z
N MET A 1 14.69 -16.36 -5.21
CA MET A 1 13.37 -15.82 -4.83
C MET A 1 12.81 -15.17 -6.08
N ILE A 2 11.75 -15.75 -6.67
CA ILE A 2 11.06 -15.14 -7.80
C ILE A 2 10.01 -14.22 -7.17
N PHE A 3 10.30 -12.92 -7.12
CA PHE A 3 9.27 -11.93 -6.82
C PHE A 3 8.29 -11.95 -7.99
N ASP A 4 7.01 -12.20 -7.71
CA ASP A 4 6.00 -12.21 -8.75
C ASP A 4 5.90 -10.78 -9.33
N SER A 5 5.73 -10.66 -10.64
CA SER A 5 5.59 -9.34 -11.30
C SER A 5 4.42 -8.53 -10.71
N LYS A 6 3.46 -9.24 -10.11
CA LYS A 6 2.32 -8.69 -9.38
C LYS A 6 2.70 -8.03 -8.05
N ASP A 7 3.66 -8.57 -7.31
CA ASP A 7 4.17 -7.95 -6.08
C ASP A 7 4.85 -6.63 -6.42
N THR A 8 5.62 -6.62 -7.51
CA THR A 8 6.30 -5.41 -8.01
C THR A 8 5.29 -4.31 -8.42
N ALA A 9 4.14 -4.70 -8.98
CA ALA A 9 3.09 -3.76 -9.37
C ALA A 9 2.33 -3.17 -8.17
N LEU A 10 2.07 -3.97 -7.13
CA LEU A 10 1.45 -3.51 -5.89
C LEU A 10 2.37 -2.58 -5.10
N ASP A 11 3.67 -2.89 -5.04
CA ASP A 11 4.68 -2.02 -4.44
C ASP A 11 4.76 -0.66 -5.16
N ALA A 12 4.76 -0.68 -6.49
CA ALA A 12 4.75 0.55 -7.29
C ALA A 12 3.49 1.38 -7.07
N LEU A 13 2.32 0.72 -6.92
CA LEU A 13 1.06 1.39 -6.63
C LEU A 13 1.06 2.01 -5.21
N ALA A 14 1.58 1.30 -4.22
CA ALA A 14 1.73 1.81 -2.86
C ALA A 14 2.61 3.07 -2.81
N ALA A 15 3.76 3.04 -3.49
CA ALA A 15 4.66 4.19 -3.58
C ALA A 15 3.99 5.41 -4.23
N GLN A 16 3.23 5.20 -5.31
CA GLN A 16 2.47 6.28 -5.96
C GLN A 16 1.38 6.85 -5.04
N CYS A 17 0.66 6.00 -4.32
CA CYS A 17 -0.37 6.46 -3.37
C CYS A 17 0.22 7.32 -2.25
N LEU A 18 1.41 6.96 -1.74
CA LEU A 18 2.13 7.77 -0.76
C LEU A 18 2.55 9.13 -1.32
N GLN A 19 3.08 9.18 -2.54
CA GLN A 19 3.45 10.45 -3.19
C GLN A 19 2.22 11.36 -3.41
N VAL A 20 1.09 10.79 -3.82
CA VAL A 20 -0.15 11.55 -4.01
C VAL A 20 -0.68 12.05 -2.67
N ARG A 21 -0.58 11.25 -1.60
CA ARG A 21 -0.95 11.67 -0.24
C ARG A 21 -0.13 12.87 0.22
N ASP A 22 1.19 12.82 0.04
CA ASP A 22 2.08 13.93 0.41
C ASP A 22 1.70 15.20 -0.37
N LEU A 23 1.38 15.08 -1.66
CA LEU A 23 0.89 16.20 -2.46
C LEU A 23 -0.43 16.76 -1.94
N ILE A 24 -1.40 15.90 -1.61
CA ILE A 24 -2.70 16.32 -1.06
C ILE A 24 -2.53 17.01 0.29
N ASP A 25 -1.60 16.55 1.13
CA ASP A 25 -1.30 17.18 2.42
C ASP A 25 -0.78 18.62 2.25
N THR A 26 -0.17 18.97 1.10
CA THR A 26 0.19 20.36 0.77
C THR A 26 -1.00 21.24 0.39
N VAL A 27 -2.05 20.65 -0.20
CA VAL A 27 -3.28 21.35 -0.60
C VAL A 27 -4.27 21.44 0.55
N GLY A 28 -4.23 20.47 1.47
CA GLY A 28 -5.04 20.47 2.70
C GLY A 28 -6.50 20.06 2.51
N ASP A 29 -6.86 19.36 1.42
CA ASP A 29 -8.22 18.87 1.19
C ASP A 29 -8.48 17.58 2.02
N PRO A 30 -9.37 17.63 3.04
CA PRO A 30 -9.59 16.48 3.93
C PRO A 30 -10.28 15.31 3.24
N LEU A 31 -11.13 15.56 2.23
CA LEU A 31 -11.85 14.51 1.53
C LEU A 31 -10.91 13.74 0.61
N MET A 32 -10.04 14.47 -0.11
CA MET A 32 -9.01 13.86 -0.95
C MET A 32 -8.03 13.04 -0.10
N ARG A 33 -7.64 13.54 1.08
CA ARG A 33 -6.78 12.81 2.02
C ARG A 33 -7.42 11.49 2.45
N ALA A 34 -8.69 11.54 2.86
CA ALA A 34 -9.43 10.35 3.27
C ALA A 34 -9.57 9.34 2.11
N ALA A 35 -9.79 9.79 0.88
CA ALA A 35 -9.89 8.92 -0.29
C ALA A 35 -8.58 8.17 -0.57
N ILE A 36 -7.43 8.84 -0.48
CA ILE A 36 -6.12 8.19 -0.65
C ILE A 36 -5.78 7.28 0.52
N ASP A 37 -6.13 7.66 1.75
CA ASP A 37 -5.93 6.79 2.92
C ASP A 37 -6.72 5.47 2.77
N LEU A 38 -7.96 5.51 2.26
CA LEU A 38 -8.75 4.31 1.99
C LEU A 38 -8.12 3.44 0.90
N LEU A 39 -7.58 4.05 -0.17
CA LEU A 39 -6.87 3.31 -1.23
C LEU A 39 -5.60 2.63 -0.68
N LEU A 40 -4.81 3.34 0.14
CA LEU A 40 -3.62 2.79 0.79
C LEU A 40 -3.92 1.59 1.68
N ILE A 41 -5.03 1.62 2.42
CA ILE A 41 -5.48 0.49 3.25
C ILE A 41 -5.74 -0.76 2.38
N GLU A 42 -6.44 -0.59 1.26
CA GLU A 42 -6.74 -1.70 0.35
C GLU A 42 -5.46 -2.27 -0.29
N VAL A 43 -4.55 -1.40 -0.74
CA VAL A 43 -3.24 -1.82 -1.29
C VAL A 43 -2.42 -2.57 -0.25
N ALA A 44 -2.34 -2.06 0.98
CA ALA A 44 -1.64 -2.72 2.08
C ALA A 44 -2.24 -4.09 2.41
N ARG A 45 -3.57 -4.22 2.38
CA ARG A 45 -4.24 -5.51 2.56
C ARG A 45 -3.85 -6.49 1.45
N LYS A 46 -3.82 -6.05 0.19
CA LYS A 46 -3.40 -6.88 -0.94
C LYS A 46 -1.93 -7.29 -0.87
N LEU A 47 -1.04 -6.41 -0.43
CA LEU A 47 0.35 -6.75 -0.17
C LEU A 47 0.48 -7.80 0.94
N ALA A 48 -0.29 -7.66 2.02
CA ALA A 48 -0.29 -8.64 3.11
C ALA A 48 -0.82 -10.02 2.67
N GLU A 49 -1.76 -10.08 1.72
CA GLU A 49 -2.23 -11.33 1.12
C GLU A 49 -1.16 -12.02 0.25
N THR A 50 -0.23 -11.27 -0.35
CA THR A 50 0.84 -11.83 -1.18
C THR A 50 2.13 -12.13 -0.42
N CYS A 51 2.32 -11.57 0.77
CA CYS A 51 3.41 -11.98 1.66
C CYS A 51 3.23 -13.45 2.08
N PRO A 52 4.22 -14.33 1.80
CA PRO A 52 4.19 -15.67 2.34
C PRO A 52 4.20 -15.62 3.87
N PRO A 53 3.43 -16.49 4.56
CA PRO A 53 3.41 -16.55 6.01
C PRO A 53 4.72 -17.17 6.51
N GLU A 54 5.77 -16.37 6.62
CA GLU A 54 6.98 -16.79 7.34
C GLU A 54 7.08 -16.02 8.66
N LEU A 55 7.12 -16.80 9.75
CA LEU A 55 7.28 -16.41 11.17
C LEU A 55 6.02 -16.23 12.02
N GLY A 56 4.94 -16.94 11.70
CA GLY A 56 3.87 -17.25 12.66
C GLY A 56 4.26 -18.42 13.59
N GLY A 57 4.97 -18.12 14.69
CA GLY A 57 4.89 -18.84 15.97
C GLY A 57 5.23 -20.35 16.01
N LYS A 58 6.47 -20.66 16.41
CA LYS A 58 6.67 -21.77 17.36
C LYS A 58 6.26 -21.23 18.74
N GLY A 59 5.02 -21.48 19.13
CA GLY A 59 4.53 -21.42 20.52
C GLY A 59 4.19 -22.83 20.97
#